data_AF-A0A7Y3UBI2-F1
#
_entry.id   AF-A0A7Y3UBI2-F1
#
_cell.length_a   1.000
_cell.length_b   1.000
_cell.length_c   1.000
_cell.angle_alpha   90.00
_cell.angle_beta   90.00
_cell.angle_gamma   90.00
#
_symmetry.space_group_name_H-M   'P 1'
#
loop_
_entity.id
_entity.type
_entity.pdbx_description
1 polymer ?
#
loop_
_entity_poly.entity_id
_entity_poly.type
_entity_poly.pdbx_seq_one_letter_code
_entity_poly.pdbx_strand_id
1 'polypeptide(L)'
;MKPQAQPDDELFLFQSHFDQLLNPTHPLIKLSKQVDWDHFDQSFGEFFCESVGAPAKATRLMVGLIYLKHAFNESDESVVERLGGEPVLAVFLRIHALAARVSDSSHDDDQMAKSCG
;
A
#
# COMPACT_ATOMS: atom_id res chain seq x y z
N MET A 1 -37.28 -7.81 2.39
CA MET A 1 -36.03 -7.77 1.60
C MET A 1 -34.90 -7.44 2.55
N LYS A 2 -33.89 -8.31 2.65
CA LYS A 2 -32.66 -8.02 3.43
C LYS A 2 -31.64 -7.49 2.42
N PRO A 3 -31.01 -6.31 2.65
CA PRO A 3 -29.96 -5.84 1.75
C PRO A 3 -28.79 -6.83 1.85
N GLN A 4 -28.34 -7.35 0.72
CA GLN A 4 -27.04 -8.04 0.68
C GLN A 4 -25.98 -6.94 0.75
N ALA A 5 -25.34 -6.79 1.90
CA ALA A 5 -24.16 -5.94 2.02
C ALA A 5 -23.07 -6.55 1.14
N GLN A 6 -22.71 -5.87 0.05
CA GLN A 6 -21.52 -6.22 -0.70
C GLN A 6 -20.29 -5.78 0.12
N PRO A 7 -19.19 -6.55 0.13
CA PRO A 7 -17.98 -6.19 0.88
C PRO A 7 -17.39 -4.82 0.49
N ASP A 8 -17.71 -4.33 -0.71
CA ASP A 8 -17.31 -3.00 -1.19
C ASP A 8 -18.03 -1.85 -0.48
N ASP A 9 -19.29 -2.04 -0.05
CA ASP A 9 -20.08 -0.98 0.58
C ASP A 9 -19.50 -0.54 1.93
N GLU A 10 -19.00 -1.50 2.71
CA GLU A 10 -18.40 -1.21 4.02
C GLU A 10 -17.08 -0.45 3.86
N LEU A 11 -16.20 -0.89 2.96
CA LEU A 11 -14.93 -0.22 2.68
C LEU A 11 -15.14 1.20 2.14
N PHE A 12 -16.14 1.42 1.29
CA PHE A 12 -16.46 2.73 0.76
C PHE A 12 -16.98 3.68 1.85
N LEU A 13 -17.82 3.18 2.76
CA LEU A 13 -18.27 3.94 3.92
C LEU A 13 -17.10 4.32 4.84
N PHE A 14 -16.18 3.39 5.12
CA PHE A 14 -14.97 3.68 5.90
C PHE A 14 -14.08 4.74 5.23
N GLN A 15 -13.85 4.65 3.92
CA GLN A 15 -13.06 5.63 3.17
C GLN A 15 -13.70 7.02 3.19
N SER A 16 -15.02 7.12 2.97
CA SER A 16 -15.75 8.39 2.97
C SER A 16 -15.74 9.10 4.32
N HIS A 17 -15.74 8.36 5.42
CA HIS A 17 -15.63 8.90 6.78
C HIS A 17 -14.19 9.31 7.09
N PHE A 18 -13.21 8.56 6.59
CA PHE A 18 -11.79 8.87 6.78
C PHE A 18 -11.38 10.17 6.08
N ASP A 19 -11.87 10.39 4.85
CA ASP A 19 -11.64 11.63 4.12
C ASP A 19 -12.23 12.86 4.84
N GLN A 20 -13.28 12.69 5.65
CA GLN A 20 -13.85 13.76 6.47
C GLN A 20 -13.02 14.06 7.73
N LEU A 21 -12.32 13.06 8.29
CA LEU A 21 -11.45 13.24 9.45
C LEU A 21 -10.10 13.86 9.09
N LEU A 22 -9.66 13.72 7.83
CA LEU A 22 -8.36 14.20 7.38
C LEU A 22 -8.44 15.62 6.87
N ASN A 23 -7.41 16.42 7.20
CA ASN A 23 -7.25 17.72 6.56
C ASN A 23 -6.69 17.53 5.14
N PRO A 24 -7.48 17.76 4.06
CA PRO A 24 -7.03 17.53 2.68
C PRO A 24 -5.89 18.49 2.28
N THR A 25 -5.68 19.57 3.04
CA THR A 25 -4.62 20.53 2.77
C THR A 25 -3.26 20.10 3.32
N HIS A 26 -3.20 19.01 4.09
CA HIS A 26 -1.98 18.50 4.70
C HIS A 26 -0.89 18.24 3.63
N PRO A 27 0.36 18.71 3.82
CA PRO A 27 1.42 18.59 2.82
C PRO A 27 1.66 17.16 2.33
N LEU A 28 1.69 16.18 3.23
CA LEU A 28 1.85 14.76 2.86
C LEU A 28 0.68 14.22 2.04
N ILE A 29 -0.57 14.64 2.31
CA ILE A 29 -1.73 14.19 1.53
C ILE A 29 -1.63 14.74 0.10
N LYS A 30 -1.26 16.02 -0.04
CA LYS A 30 -1.01 16.64 -1.35
C LYS A 30 0.12 15.94 -2.09
N LEU A 31 1.25 15.71 -1.42
CA LEU A 31 2.40 15.02 -1.99
C LEU A 31 2.02 13.62 -2.47
N SER A 32 1.23 12.88 -1.69
CA SER A 32 0.79 11.53 -2.05
C SER A 32 0.01 11.45 -3.37
N LYS A 33 -0.64 12.55 -3.77
CA LYS A 33 -1.40 12.67 -5.03
C LYS A 33 -0.55 13.18 -6.20
N GLN A 34 0.60 13.80 -5.92
CA GLN A 34 1.48 14.39 -6.93
C GLN A 34 2.63 13.46 -7.32
N VAL A 35 3.03 12.56 -6.42
CA VAL A 35 4.08 11.58 -6.70
C VAL A 35 3.59 10.56 -7.71
N ASP A 36 4.38 10.35 -8.77
CA ASP A 36 4.18 9.28 -9.75
C ASP A 36 4.64 7.95 -9.15
N TRP A 37 3.71 7.26 -8.47
CA TRP A 37 3.99 5.97 -7.84
C TRP A 37 4.17 4.84 -8.85
N ASP A 38 3.54 4.94 -10.02
CA ASP A 38 3.64 3.91 -11.06
C ASP A 38 5.04 3.88 -11.67
N HIS A 39 5.68 5.05 -11.81
CA HIS A 39 7.08 5.14 -12.21
C HIS A 39 8.01 4.42 -11.22
N PHE A 40 7.77 4.55 -9.92
CA PHE A 40 8.53 3.82 -8.90
C PHE A 40 8.27 2.32 -8.98
N ASP A 41 7.00 1.90 -9.06
CA ASP A 41 6.66 0.48 -9.18
C ASP A 41 7.30 -0.17 -10.43
N GLN A 42 7.35 0.53 -11.56
CA GLN A 42 8.02 0.04 -12.77
C GLN A 42 9.54 -0.01 -12.61
N SER A 43 10.14 1.06 -12.09
CA SER A 43 11.60 1.17 -11.96
C SER A 43 12.16 0.21 -10.92
N PHE A 44 11.40 -0.07 -9.86
CA PHE A 44 11.84 -0.96 -8.79
C PHE A 44 11.32 -2.40 -8.93
N GLY A 45 10.25 -2.60 -9.69
CA GLY A 45 9.63 -3.91 -9.90
C GLY A 45 10.58 -4.96 -10.49
N GLU A 46 11.50 -4.54 -11.37
CA GLU A 46 12.50 -5.44 -11.95
C GLU A 46 13.48 -6.05 -10.93
N PHE A 47 13.64 -5.42 -9.76
CA PHE A 47 14.52 -5.92 -8.70
C PHE A 47 13.82 -6.91 -7.76
N PHE A 48 12.51 -7.10 -7.90
CA PHE A 48 11.74 -8.01 -7.06
C PHE A 48 11.30 -9.25 -7.85
N CYS A 49 11.47 -10.42 -7.24
CA CYS A 49 10.98 -11.66 -7.81
C CYS A 49 9.51 -11.84 -7.44
N GLU A 50 8.62 -11.95 -8.43
CA GLU A 50 7.19 -12.17 -8.19
C GLU A 50 6.89 -13.59 -7.70
N SER A 51 7.69 -14.58 -8.08
CA SER A 51 7.36 -16.01 -7.93
C SER A 51 8.16 -16.75 -6.85
N VAL A 52 9.23 -16.16 -6.31
CA VAL A 52 10.11 -16.84 -5.35
C VAL A 52 10.27 -16.02 -4.08
N GLY A 53 9.86 -16.61 -2.95
CA GLY A 53 10.03 -16.02 -1.62
C GLY A 53 8.78 -15.28 -1.12
N ALA A 54 8.98 -14.39 -0.16
CA ALA A 54 7.89 -13.57 0.37
C ALA A 54 7.51 -12.47 -0.64
N PRO A 55 6.21 -12.16 -0.81
CA PRO A 55 5.78 -11.10 -1.71
C PRO A 55 6.48 -9.77 -1.38
N ALA A 56 6.92 -9.07 -2.41
CA ALA A 56 7.52 -7.76 -2.26
C ALA A 56 6.55 -6.81 -1.57
N LYS A 57 7.08 -5.99 -0.65
CA LYS A 57 6.32 -4.85 -0.12
C LYS A 57 6.12 -3.85 -1.24
N ALA A 58 4.99 -3.14 -1.21
CA ALA A 58 4.72 -2.12 -2.21
C ALA A 58 5.84 -1.07 -2.24
N THR A 59 6.32 -0.72 -3.43
CA THR A 59 7.40 0.26 -3.62
C THR A 59 7.09 1.58 -2.95
N ARG A 60 5.82 2.01 -3.04
CA ARG A 60 5.28 3.16 -2.32
C ARG A 60 5.56 3.14 -0.81
N LEU A 61 5.46 1.98 -0.16
CA LEU A 61 5.77 1.84 1.26
C LEU A 61 7.26 2.10 1.49
N MET A 62 8.14 1.48 0.72
CA MET A 62 9.60 1.62 0.88
C MET A 62 10.07 3.05 0.59
N VAL A 63 9.72 3.59 -0.57
CA VAL A 63 10.08 4.96 -0.98
C VAL A 63 9.50 5.99 -0.01
N GLY A 64 8.26 5.79 0.42
CA GLY A 64 7.61 6.70 1.36
C GLY A 64 8.23 6.67 2.76
N LEU A 65 8.62 5.50 3.28
CA LEU A 65 9.34 5.40 4.56
C LEU A 65 10.71 6.11 4.50
N ILE A 66 11.47 5.90 3.42
CA ILE A 66 12.75 6.58 3.20
C ILE A 66 12.54 8.09 3.13
N TYR A 67 11.53 8.55 2.40
CA TYR A 67 11.18 9.97 2.34
C TYR A 67 10.88 10.55 3.73
N LEU A 68 10.05 9.87 4.53
CA LEU A 68 9.67 10.34 5.86
C LEU A 68 10.88 10.42 6.80
N LYS A 69 11.74 9.40 6.77
CA LYS A 69 12.99 9.38 7.53
C LYS A 69 13.85 10.61 7.24
N HIS A 70 14.06 10.91 5.96
CA HIS A 70 14.89 12.04 5.56
C HIS A 70 14.23 13.40 5.74
N ALA A 71 12.93 13.53 5.44
CA ALA A 71 12.20 14.81 5.51
C ALA A 71 12.01 15.29 6.96
N PHE A 72 11.88 14.36 7.91
CA PHE A 72 11.67 14.68 9.33
C PHE A 72 12.92 14.43 10.19
N ASN A 73 14.02 13.96 9.61
CA ASN A 73 15.27 13.62 10.32
C ASN A 73 15.03 12.63 11.48
N GLU A 74 14.24 11.59 11.19
CA GLU A 74 13.82 10.57 12.16
C GLU A 74 14.65 9.29 12.02
N SER A 75 14.63 8.44 13.06
CA SER A 75 15.17 7.07 12.97
C SER A 75 14.14 6.12 12.36
N ASP A 76 14.58 4.92 11.97
CA ASP A 76 13.68 3.90 11.40
C ASP A 76 12.60 3.49 12.42
N GLU A 77 12.98 3.36 13.69
CA GLU A 77 12.09 3.00 14.79
C GLU A 77 11.03 4.08 15.04
N SER A 78 11.44 5.35 15.06
CA SER A 78 10.54 6.50 15.27
C SER A 78 9.51 6.62 14.13
N VAL A 79 9.95 6.43 12.88
CA VAL A 79 9.03 6.45 11.73
C VAL A 79 8.00 5.32 11.81
N VAL A 80 8.41 4.12 12.23
CA VAL A 80 7.49 2.98 12.39
C VAL A 80 6.50 3.19 13.54
N GLU A 81 6.95 3.79 14.66
CA GLU A 81 6.06 4.13 15.77
C GLU A 81 5.00 5.16 15.34
N ARG A 82 5.42 6.24 14.66
CA ARG A 82 4.50 7.25 14.13
C ARG A 82 3.54 6.67 13.10
N LEU A 83 3.98 5.69 12.31
CA LEU A 83 3.12 5.08 11.30
C LEU A 83 1.88 4.40 11.90
N GLY A 84 2.00 3.82 13.09
CA GLY A 84 0.86 3.19 13.79
C GLY A 84 -0.09 4.18 14.46
N GLY A 85 0.39 5.39 14.77
CA GLY A 85 -0.38 6.41 15.50
C GLY A 85 -0.90 7.57 14.65
N GLU A 86 -0.30 7.85 13.50
CA GLU A 86 -0.63 9.01 12.67
C GLU A 86 -1.41 8.64 11.40
N PRO A 87 -2.71 8.99 11.30
CA PRO A 87 -3.55 8.60 10.16
C PRO A 87 -3.08 9.21 8.83
N VAL A 88 -2.44 10.38 8.88
CA VAL A 88 -1.89 11.05 7.69
C VAL A 88 -0.78 10.22 7.04
N LEU A 89 0.09 9.58 7.83
CA LEU A 89 1.16 8.73 7.30
C LEU A 89 0.59 7.46 6.68
N ALA A 90 -0.43 6.86 7.30
CA ALA A 90 -1.13 5.70 6.75
C ALA A 90 -1.76 5.99 5.38
N VAL A 91 -2.32 7.19 5.17
CA VAL A 91 -2.84 7.64 3.86
C VAL A 91 -1.72 7.93 2.87
N PHE A 92 -0.68 8.64 3.30
CA PHE A 92 0.46 8.95 2.46
C PHE A 92 1.07 7.68 1.84
N LEU A 93 1.20 6.62 2.64
CA LEU A 93 1.73 5.31 2.22
C LEU A 93 0.67 4.35 1.65
N ARG A 94 -0.62 4.76 1.65
CA ARG A 94 -1.78 3.97 1.16
C ARG A 94 -1.89 2.57 1.82
N ILE A 95 -1.66 2.49 3.12
CA ILE A 95 -1.59 1.20 3.84
C ILE A 95 -2.94 0.47 3.88
N HIS A 96 -4.07 1.19 3.85
CA HIS A 96 -5.40 0.57 3.82
C HIS A 96 -5.67 -0.33 2.60
N ALA A 97 -4.91 -0.18 1.50
CA ALA A 97 -5.10 -0.96 0.28
C ALA A 97 -4.20 -2.21 0.19
N LEU A 98 -3.22 -2.36 1.10
CA LEU A 98 -2.24 -3.45 1.02
C LEU A 98 -2.79 -4.80 1.48
N ALA A 99 -3.90 -4.82 2.22
CA ALA A 99 -4.54 -6.05 2.68
C ALA A 99 -5.20 -6.86 1.55
N ALA A 100 -5.57 -6.23 0.43
CA ALA A 100 -6.35 -6.88 -0.63
C ALA A 100 -5.49 -7.66 -1.65
N ARG A 101 -4.19 -7.37 -1.78
CA ARG A 101 -3.32 -7.97 -2.82
C ARG A 101 -2.77 -9.36 -2.47
N VAL A 102 -3.08 -9.89 -1.29
CA VAL A 102 -2.55 -11.19 -0.82
C VAL A 102 -3.44 -12.38 -1.21
N SER A 103 -4.66 -12.16 -1.73
CA SER A 103 -5.62 -13.26 -1.97
C SER A 103 -5.68 -13.83 -3.41
N ASP A 104 -5.08 -13.21 -4.42
CA ASP A 104 -5.31 -13.63 -5.82
C ASP A 104 -4.27 -14.62 -6.41
N SER A 105 -3.21 -14.99 -5.69
CA SER A 105 -2.14 -15.83 -6.26
C SER A 105 -2.34 -17.35 -6.07
N SER A 106 -3.57 -17.86 -5.91
CA SER A 106 -3.82 -19.28 -5.58
C SER A 106 -4.51 -20.11 -6.68
N HIS A 107 -4.44 -19.72 -7.97
CA HIS A 107 -5.13 -20.45 -9.04
C HIS A 107 -4.30 -20.92 -10.25
N ASP A 108 -2.99 -20.68 -10.31
CA ASP A 108 -2.18 -21.03 -11.49
C ASP A 108 -0.95 -21.90 -11.21
N ASP A 109 -0.90 -22.62 -10.07
CA ASP A 109 0.22 -23.53 -9.75
C ASP A 109 0.13 -24.90 -10.47
N ASP A 110 -0.99 -25.23 -11.11
CA ASP A 110 -1.19 -26.56 -11.72
C ASP A 110 -0.72 -26.70 -13.18
N GLN A 111 -0.16 -25.65 -13.79
CA GLN A 111 0.24 -25.68 -15.22
C GLN A 111 1.74 -25.64 -15.51
N MET A 112 2.61 -25.46 -14.51
CA MET A 112 4.08 -25.39 -14.73
C MET A 112 4.84 -26.73 -14.54
N ALA A 113 4.18 -27.80 -14.10
CA ALA A 113 4.83 -29.10 -13.91
C ALA A 113 5.08 -29.91 -15.22
N LYS A 114 4.94 -29.30 -16.41
CA LYS A 114 5.00 -30.01 -17.70
C LYS A 114 6.11 -29.60 -18.67
N SER A 115 7.08 -28.79 -18.26
CA SER A 115 8.13 -28.30 -19.18
C SER A 115 9.58 -28.45 -18.70
N CYS A 116 9.85 -29.43 -17.84
CA CYS A 116 11.22 -29.93 -17.63
C CYS A 116 11.29 -31.39 -18.09
N GLY A 117 11.53 -31.56 -19.39
CA GLY A 117 12.02 -32.76 -20.04
C GLY A 117 13.18 -32.38 -20.95
#